data_AF-A0A538TSX4-F1
#
_entry.id   AF-A0A538TSX4-F1
#
_cell.length_a   1.000
_cell.length_b   1.000
_cell.length_c   1.000
_cell.angle_alpha   90.00
_cell.angle_beta   90.00
_cell.angle_gamma   90.00
#
_symmetry.space_group_name_H-M   'P 1'
#
loop_
_entity.id
_entity.type
_entity.pdbx_description
1 polymer ?
#
loop_
_entity_poly.entity_id
_entity_poly.type
_entity_poly.pdbx_seq_one_letter_code
_entity_poly.pdbx_strand_id
1 'polypeptide(L)'
;MSARTGNIVVMVILVLFLLTSLGISYVALTRSDKQRVDDPASGTQAFENAQAGLSEVLARMSVPGREQYIGQPPGSYSPGWGRYVVNQPGTSSLDPQHDVPATDGLDNDGDGAVDEAGEHYPETGSRQISLAGLNRLDYPWVKVRYKLNAANEVVLFGDDDDDPSTPPRENLVRGVPKIIVTAAGSSGHDTRIVTVEAVKWPLPPVPAAVYSEGTMAFRGAGFQIDGRDHGIESPWEPVADAASLPGIASPNDPNAISAQLIGPRAQRVKGSGAVPSVASSSTNLDLQAMDEGWSRIADVTLAGDQRDPPPGSWGSIENLKIVNVEGDLSVSDSLSGAGVLLVRGNLDWGGQARWSGMIICLGDATIHGGGAAPTILGSLLIQGTLTGRSEVTEGTRILYSSAMIRRLAALTGYEVSSWIDQ
;
A
#
# COMPACT_ATOMS: atom_id res chain seq x y z
N MET A 1 31.38 71.40 55.98
CA MET A 1 31.19 70.14 55.23
C MET A 1 32.09 70.19 54.01
N SER A 2 33.11 69.33 53.94
CA SER A 2 34.22 69.48 53.00
C SER A 2 33.88 68.93 51.61
N ALA A 3 34.32 69.61 50.55
CA ALA A 3 34.17 69.19 49.15
C ALA A 3 34.69 67.76 48.86
N ARG A 4 35.51 67.18 49.74
CA ARG A 4 35.99 65.80 49.63
C ARG A 4 34.88 64.75 49.84
N THR A 5 33.88 65.04 50.67
CA THR A 5 32.79 64.08 50.93
C THR A 5 31.79 64.02 49.77
N GLY A 6 31.59 65.13 49.05
CA GLY A 6 30.74 65.19 47.86
C GLY A 6 31.29 64.36 46.69
N ASN A 7 32.61 64.43 46.45
CA ASN A 7 33.25 63.67 45.37
C ASN A 7 33.19 62.15 45.58
N ILE A 8 33.26 61.68 46.84
CA ILE A 8 33.13 60.25 47.17
C ILE A 8 31.72 59.76 46.86
N VAL A 9 30.69 60.54 47.20
CA VAL A 9 29.29 60.17 46.92
C VAL A 9 29.04 60.09 45.40
N VAL A 10 29.57 61.05 44.64
CA VAL A 10 29.46 61.03 43.17
C VAL A 10 30.15 59.80 42.58
N MET A 11 31.36 59.45 43.03
CA MET A 11 32.05 58.24 42.57
C MET A 11 31.29 56.96 42.92
N VAL A 12 30.75 56.84 44.14
CA VAL A 12 29.98 55.66 44.56
C VAL A 12 28.73 55.50 43.70
N ILE A 13 28.01 56.59 43.41
CA ILE A 13 26.81 56.55 42.56
C ILE A 13 27.18 56.16 41.12
N LEU A 14 28.29 56.68 40.59
CA LEU A 14 28.78 56.33 39.24
C LEU A 14 29.16 54.85 39.13
N VAL A 15 29.82 54.31 40.14
CA VAL A 15 30.17 52.88 40.21
C VAL A 15 28.93 52.02 40.35
N LEU A 16 27.96 52.42 41.18
CA LEU A 16 26.69 51.71 41.33
C LEU A 16 25.89 51.70 40.02
N PHE A 17 25.86 52.82 39.30
CA PHE A 17 25.20 52.91 37.99
C PHE A 17 25.89 52.04 36.93
N LEU A 18 27.22 51.99 36.95
CA LEU A 18 27.98 51.13 36.04
C LEU A 18 27.71 49.64 36.34
N LEU A 19 27.68 49.25 37.62
CA LEU A 19 27.37 47.88 38.03
C LEU A 19 25.93 47.46 37.71
N THR A 20 24.95 48.35 37.85
CA THR A 20 23.56 48.04 37.46
C THR A 20 23.41 47.95 35.95
N SER A 21 24.10 48.79 35.17
CA SER A 21 24.09 48.70 33.70
C SER A 21 24.71 47.39 33.17
N LEU A 22 25.80 46.94 33.80
CA LEU A 22 26.43 45.65 33.51
C LEU A 22 25.52 44.48 33.89
N GLY A 23 24.85 44.56 35.05
CA GLY A 23 23.88 43.55 35.49
C GLY A 23 22.69 43.41 34.52
N ILE A 24 22.12 44.53 34.06
CA ILE A 24 21.02 44.52 33.08
C ILE A 24 21.47 43.94 31.74
N SER A 25 22.66 44.30 31.27
CA SER A 25 23.22 43.79 30.00
C SER A 25 23.48 42.28 30.06
N TYR A 26 23.98 41.78 31.19
CA TYR A 26 24.20 40.33 31.39
C TYR A 26 22.89 39.53 31.42
N VAL A 27 21.84 40.07 32.05
CA VAL A 27 20.50 39.44 32.06
C VAL A 27 19.87 39.46 30.67
N ALA A 28 20.07 40.51 29.89
CA ALA A 28 19.59 40.57 28.50
C ALA A 28 20.29 39.54 27.59
N LEU A 29 21.62 39.42 27.71
CA LEU A 29 22.41 38.43 26.96
C LEU A 29 22.01 36.99 27.31
N THR A 30 21.86 36.68 28.60
CA THR A 30 21.46 35.34 29.04
C THR A 30 20.04 34.96 28.64
N ARG A 31 19.13 35.93 28.50
CA ARG A 31 17.80 35.68 27.92
C ARG A 31 17.88 35.40 26.42
N SER A 32 18.69 36.16 25.68
CA SER A 32 18.85 35.97 24.24
C SER A 32 19.50 34.64 23.87
N ASP A 33 20.47 34.17 24.66
CA ASP A 33 21.15 32.89 24.42
C ASP A 33 20.25 31.69 24.74
N LYS A 34 19.44 31.75 25.80
CA LYS A 34 18.43 30.70 26.07
C LYS A 34 17.38 30.62 24.97
N GLN A 35 16.92 31.78 24.48
CA GLN A 35 15.91 31.82 23.42
C GLN A 35 16.43 31.25 22.08
N ARG A 36 17.74 31.30 21.84
CA ARG A 36 18.37 30.76 20.62
C ARG A 36 18.70 29.27 20.68
N VAL A 37 18.79 28.69 21.89
CA VAL A 37 19.04 27.26 22.10
C VAL A 37 17.76 26.44 22.10
N ASP A 38 16.62 27.03 22.48
CA ASP A 38 15.32 26.34 22.49
C ASP A 38 14.65 26.28 21.10
N ASP A 39 14.94 27.25 20.22
CA ASP A 39 14.35 27.43 18.88
C ASP A 39 14.59 26.27 17.86
N PRO A 40 15.79 25.66 17.74
CA PRO A 40 15.96 24.53 16.84
C PRO A 40 15.26 23.25 17.33
N ALA A 41 15.03 23.11 18.64
CA ALA A 41 14.37 21.95 19.22
C ALA A 41 12.85 21.97 18.96
N SER A 42 12.20 23.12 19.12
CA SER A 42 10.78 23.29 18.79
C SER A 42 10.52 23.11 17.31
N GLY A 43 11.36 23.68 16.44
CA GLY A 43 11.25 23.50 14.99
C GLY A 43 11.39 22.04 14.54
N THR A 44 12.31 21.28 15.16
CA THR A 44 12.49 19.84 14.88
C THR A 44 11.28 19.03 15.35
N GLN A 45 10.79 19.32 16.56
CA GLN A 45 9.61 18.63 17.10
C GLN A 45 8.34 18.94 16.30
N ALA A 46 8.16 20.18 15.84
CA ALA A 46 7.06 20.56 14.95
C ALA A 46 7.11 19.76 13.63
N PHE A 47 8.30 19.53 13.08
CA PHE A 47 8.47 18.66 11.91
C PHE A 47 8.14 17.19 12.20
N GLU A 48 8.60 16.63 13.33
CA GLU A 48 8.26 15.27 13.76
C GLU A 48 6.76 15.10 13.97
N ASN A 49 6.08 16.10 14.54
CA ASN A 49 4.62 16.10 14.69
C ASN A 49 3.91 16.09 13.33
N ALA A 50 4.39 16.88 12.36
CA ALA A 50 3.86 16.86 11.00
C ALA A 50 4.03 15.48 10.34
N GLN A 51 5.20 14.86 10.51
CA GLN A 51 5.47 13.50 10.01
C GLN A 51 4.55 12.45 10.65
N ALA A 52 4.19 12.61 11.92
CA ALA A 52 3.24 11.71 12.57
C ALA A 52 1.83 11.80 11.97
N GLY A 53 1.36 13.02 11.67
CA GLY A 53 0.09 13.22 10.98
C GLY A 53 0.09 12.62 9.58
N LEU A 54 1.19 12.79 8.85
CA LEU A 54 1.41 12.18 7.54
C LEU A 54 1.36 10.65 7.60
N SER A 55 2.06 10.05 8.58
CA SER A 55 2.03 8.60 8.80
C SER A 55 0.63 8.07 9.10
N GLU A 56 -0.16 8.78 9.92
CA GLU A 56 -1.57 8.41 10.17
C GLU A 56 -2.37 8.37 8.86
N VAL A 57 -2.29 9.44 8.07
CA VAL A 57 -3.05 9.55 6.83
C VAL A 57 -2.64 8.50 5.81
N LEU A 58 -1.34 8.27 5.62
CA LEU A 58 -0.85 7.22 4.70
C LEU A 58 -1.37 5.84 5.13
N ALA A 59 -1.32 5.51 6.42
CA ALA A 59 -1.85 4.25 6.93
C ALA A 59 -3.36 4.10 6.69
N ARG A 60 -4.14 5.18 6.86
CA ARG A 60 -5.59 5.19 6.64
C ARG A 60 -5.98 5.20 5.16
N MET A 61 -5.14 5.72 4.29
CA MET A 61 -5.32 5.64 2.84
C MET A 61 -4.89 4.28 2.25
N SER A 62 -4.15 3.48 3.01
CA SER A 62 -3.48 2.28 2.49
C SER A 62 -4.42 1.12 2.17
N VAL A 63 -5.45 0.82 2.98
CA VAL A 63 -6.25 -0.40 2.74
C VAL A 63 -7.75 -0.06 2.69
N PRO A 64 -8.37 -0.09 1.50
CA PRO A 64 -9.81 0.05 1.34
C PRO A 64 -10.59 -0.97 2.18
N GLY A 65 -11.77 -0.59 2.68
CA GLY A 65 -12.66 -1.49 3.42
C GLY A 65 -12.33 -1.70 4.90
N ARG A 66 -11.22 -1.14 5.40
CA ARG A 66 -10.98 -1.03 6.86
C ARG A 66 -11.88 0.06 7.45
N GLU A 67 -12.34 -0.10 8.69
CA GLU A 67 -13.24 0.87 9.36
C GLU A 67 -12.71 2.31 9.39
N GLN A 68 -11.40 2.48 9.27
CA GLN A 68 -10.73 3.78 9.35
C GLN A 68 -10.23 4.29 8.00
N TYR A 69 -10.57 3.57 6.93
CA TYR A 69 -10.26 3.97 5.57
C TYR A 69 -10.96 5.29 5.27
N ILE A 70 -10.20 6.25 4.73
CA ILE A 70 -10.71 7.60 4.44
C ILE A 70 -10.79 7.90 2.95
N GLY A 71 -10.24 7.05 2.08
CA GLY A 71 -10.25 7.22 0.63
C GLY A 71 -11.58 6.80 -0.03
N GLN A 72 -11.66 6.94 -1.35
CA GLN A 72 -12.78 6.39 -2.13
C GLN A 72 -12.55 4.90 -2.47
N PRO A 73 -13.63 4.13 -2.66
CA PRO A 73 -13.52 2.76 -3.15
C PRO A 73 -12.70 2.67 -4.45
N PRO A 74 -11.93 1.59 -4.66
CA PRO A 74 -11.18 1.40 -5.89
C PRO A 74 -12.07 1.47 -7.14
N GLY A 75 -11.61 2.21 -8.15
CA GLY A 75 -12.34 2.38 -9.43
C GLY A 75 -13.34 3.53 -9.48
N SER A 76 -13.58 4.21 -8.35
CA SER A 76 -14.49 5.37 -8.27
C SER A 76 -13.75 6.60 -7.77
N TYR A 77 -12.76 7.06 -8.54
CA TYR A 77 -11.92 8.20 -8.18
C TYR A 77 -12.47 9.49 -8.80
N SER A 78 -12.95 10.40 -7.97
CA SER A 78 -13.49 11.68 -8.41
C SER A 78 -12.39 12.75 -8.41
N PRO A 79 -12.23 13.51 -9.50
CA PRO A 79 -11.62 14.84 -9.44
C PRO A 79 -12.29 15.66 -8.33
N GLY A 80 -11.51 16.41 -7.55
CA GLY A 80 -12.04 17.16 -6.41
C GLY A 80 -12.06 16.40 -5.11
N TRP A 81 -11.84 15.08 -5.10
CA TRP A 81 -11.81 14.36 -3.83
C TRP A 81 -10.61 14.76 -2.96
N GLY A 82 -10.91 15.06 -1.70
CA GLY A 82 -9.93 15.22 -0.62
C GLY A 82 -10.59 15.10 0.74
N ARG A 83 -9.77 15.11 1.80
CA ARG A 83 -10.23 15.01 3.19
C ARG A 83 -9.21 15.63 4.13
N TYR A 84 -9.71 16.25 5.20
CA TYR A 84 -8.88 16.63 6.33
C TYR A 84 -8.93 15.56 7.42
N VAL A 85 -7.78 15.20 7.97
CA VAL A 85 -7.66 14.49 9.24
C VAL A 85 -7.26 15.50 10.31
N VAL A 86 -8.16 15.73 11.25
CA VAL A 86 -8.04 16.83 12.22
C VAL A 86 -7.98 16.32 13.64
N ASN A 87 -7.23 17.05 14.46
CA ASN A 87 -7.13 16.73 15.85
C ASN A 87 -8.37 17.18 16.64
N GLN A 88 -8.98 18.29 16.23
CA GLN A 88 -10.25 18.78 16.76
C GLN A 88 -11.10 19.28 15.59
N PRO A 89 -12.44 19.12 15.65
CA PRO A 89 -13.31 19.69 14.61
C PRO A 89 -13.05 21.19 14.41
N GLY A 90 -12.95 21.61 13.15
CA GLY A 90 -12.70 22.98 12.71
C GLY A 90 -11.22 23.38 12.62
N THR A 91 -10.28 22.50 13.01
CA THR A 91 -8.85 22.81 12.90
C THR A 91 -8.32 22.78 11.47
N SER A 92 -9.11 22.31 10.48
CA SER A 92 -8.78 22.48 9.07
C SER A 92 -8.66 23.96 8.67
N SER A 93 -9.37 24.87 9.36
CA SER A 93 -9.29 26.32 9.12
C SER A 93 -7.92 26.94 9.40
N LEU A 94 -7.02 26.18 10.06
CA LEU A 94 -5.63 26.58 10.26
C LEU A 94 -4.75 26.27 9.04
N ASP A 95 -5.26 25.58 8.02
CA ASP A 95 -4.57 25.41 6.75
C ASP A 95 -4.58 26.75 5.98
N PRO A 96 -3.42 27.33 5.62
CA PRO A 96 -3.37 28.54 4.82
C PRO A 96 -4.07 28.42 3.45
N GLN A 97 -4.27 27.19 2.97
CA GLN A 97 -4.97 26.87 1.74
C GLN A 97 -6.40 26.35 1.97
N HIS A 98 -6.99 26.57 3.15
CA HIS A 98 -8.32 26.07 3.47
C HIS A 98 -9.39 26.51 2.47
N ASP A 99 -9.33 27.75 2.00
CA ASP A 99 -10.33 28.36 1.11
C ASP A 99 -10.04 28.16 -0.39
N VAL A 100 -8.90 27.54 -0.76
CA VAL A 100 -8.55 27.26 -2.16
C VAL A 100 -9.60 26.40 -2.88
N PRO A 101 -10.14 25.31 -2.27
CA PRO A 101 -11.19 24.48 -2.85
C PRO A 101 -12.40 25.25 -3.39
N ALA A 102 -12.83 26.34 -2.73
CA ALA A 102 -14.00 27.11 -3.14
C ALA A 102 -13.91 27.82 -4.50
N THR A 103 -12.79 27.68 -5.22
CA THR A 103 -12.57 28.32 -6.54
C THR A 103 -11.70 27.47 -7.49
N ASP A 104 -11.53 26.17 -7.23
CA ASP A 104 -10.62 25.30 -7.99
C ASP A 104 -11.27 24.56 -9.18
N GLY A 105 -12.57 24.75 -9.39
CA GLY A 105 -13.37 24.17 -10.47
C GLY A 105 -13.83 22.74 -10.21
N LEU A 106 -13.80 22.27 -8.97
CA LEU A 106 -14.14 20.90 -8.58
C LEU A 106 -15.25 20.86 -7.52
N ASP A 107 -15.77 19.65 -7.27
CA ASP A 107 -16.71 19.35 -6.17
C ASP A 107 -15.90 18.69 -5.04
N ASN A 108 -15.49 19.48 -4.05
CA ASN A 108 -14.57 19.09 -2.99
C ASN A 108 -15.26 18.55 -1.73
N ASP A 109 -16.56 18.78 -1.56
CA ASP A 109 -17.34 18.28 -0.42
C ASP A 109 -18.31 17.13 -0.80
N GLY A 110 -18.51 16.89 -2.09
CA GLY A 110 -19.26 15.78 -2.66
C GLY A 110 -20.76 16.02 -2.73
N ASP A 111 -21.23 17.26 -2.67
CA ASP A 111 -22.65 17.61 -2.70
C ASP A 111 -23.20 17.83 -4.13
N GLY A 112 -22.30 17.86 -5.13
CA GLY A 112 -22.60 18.02 -6.55
C GLY A 112 -22.58 19.45 -7.06
N ALA A 113 -22.35 20.45 -6.19
CA ALA A 113 -22.02 21.81 -6.58
C ALA A 113 -20.50 21.96 -6.84
N VAL A 114 -20.13 23.02 -7.54
CA VAL A 114 -18.73 23.33 -7.86
C VAL A 114 -18.50 24.81 -7.56
N ASP A 115 -17.37 25.12 -6.93
CA ASP A 115 -16.91 26.48 -6.60
C ASP A 115 -17.92 27.29 -5.79
N GLU A 116 -18.37 26.74 -4.66
CA GLU A 116 -19.33 27.42 -3.79
C GLU A 116 -18.73 28.02 -2.51
N ALA A 117 -19.43 29.02 -1.97
CA ALA A 117 -18.97 29.73 -0.79
C ALA A 117 -19.01 28.82 0.45
N GLY A 118 -17.83 28.50 0.97
CA GLY A 118 -17.69 27.58 2.11
C GLY A 118 -17.45 26.12 1.70
N GLU A 119 -17.19 25.87 0.41
CA GLU A 119 -16.73 24.58 -0.08
C GLU A 119 -15.32 24.27 0.44
N HIS A 120 -15.21 23.15 1.16
CA HIS A 120 -13.96 22.65 1.70
C HIS A 120 -13.98 21.13 1.76
N TYR A 121 -12.80 20.51 1.77
CA TYR A 121 -12.71 19.08 2.02
C TYR A 121 -13.34 18.71 3.37
N PRO A 122 -14.12 17.61 3.44
CA PRO A 122 -14.73 17.18 4.68
C PRO A 122 -13.67 16.83 5.72
N GLU A 123 -13.97 17.11 6.99
CA GLU A 123 -13.11 16.73 8.12
C GLU A 123 -13.38 15.30 8.58
N THR A 124 -12.35 14.68 9.15
CA THR A 124 -12.42 13.40 9.84
C THR A 124 -11.51 13.42 11.05
N GLY A 125 -12.01 12.92 12.18
CA GLY A 125 -11.22 12.89 13.40
C GLY A 125 -9.95 12.03 13.27
N SER A 126 -8.86 12.51 13.87
CA SER A 126 -7.65 11.73 14.08
C SER A 126 -7.91 10.55 15.01
N ARG A 127 -7.22 9.42 14.79
CA ARG A 127 -7.21 8.27 15.70
C ARG A 127 -6.71 8.60 17.10
N GLN A 128 -6.00 9.71 17.28
CA GLN A 128 -5.53 10.13 18.59
C GLN A 128 -6.66 10.64 19.50
N ILE A 129 -7.82 11.01 18.94
CA ILE A 129 -8.96 11.50 19.73
C ILE A 129 -9.47 10.43 20.71
N SER A 130 -9.34 9.14 20.36
CA SER A 130 -9.75 8.03 21.23
C SER A 130 -8.74 7.66 22.34
N LEU A 131 -7.55 8.27 22.37
CA LEU A 131 -6.50 7.99 23.34
C LEU A 131 -6.56 8.99 24.50
N ALA A 132 -7.59 8.88 25.33
CA ALA A 132 -7.72 9.72 26.53
C ALA A 132 -6.55 9.48 27.49
N GLY A 133 -5.81 10.54 27.86
CA GLY A 133 -4.77 10.50 28.89
C GLY A 133 -3.33 10.25 28.42
N LEU A 134 -3.06 10.19 27.11
CA LEU A 134 -1.71 10.13 26.56
C LEU A 134 -1.30 11.48 25.93
N ASN A 135 0.01 11.73 25.84
CA ASN A 135 0.58 12.88 25.13
C ASN A 135 0.23 12.76 23.64
N ARG A 136 -0.85 13.44 23.25
CA ARG A 136 -1.26 13.58 21.87
C ARG A 136 -0.16 14.28 21.08
N LEU A 137 0.16 13.77 19.89
CA LEU A 137 1.05 14.46 18.96
C LEU A 137 0.31 15.65 18.36
N ASP A 138 0.98 16.79 18.33
CA ASP A 138 0.37 18.07 18.00
C ASP A 138 0.50 18.35 16.49
N TYR A 139 -0.27 17.62 15.68
CA TYR A 139 -0.57 18.00 14.30
C TYR A 139 -2.02 18.47 14.20
N PRO A 140 -2.30 19.79 14.09
CA PRO A 140 -3.67 20.29 14.11
C PRO A 140 -4.49 19.72 12.95
N TRP A 141 -3.90 19.63 11.76
CA TRP A 141 -4.56 19.16 10.56
C TRP A 141 -3.59 18.43 9.62
N VAL A 142 -4.16 17.51 8.86
CA VAL A 142 -3.51 16.85 7.72
C VAL A 142 -4.50 16.83 6.57
N LYS A 143 -4.14 17.39 5.43
CA LYS A 143 -4.92 17.39 4.19
C LYS A 143 -4.43 16.25 3.30
N VAL A 144 -5.34 15.46 2.77
CA VAL A 144 -5.06 14.49 1.69
C VAL A 144 -5.99 14.75 0.52
N ARG A 145 -5.45 14.67 -0.69
CA ARG A 145 -6.21 14.76 -1.94
C ARG A 145 -5.55 13.95 -3.04
N TYR A 146 -6.28 13.65 -4.10
CA TYR A 146 -5.66 13.08 -5.29
C TYR A 146 -4.81 14.12 -6.01
N LYS A 147 -3.70 13.66 -6.59
CA LYS A 147 -2.92 14.46 -7.54
C LYS A 147 -3.74 14.59 -8.83
N LEU A 148 -3.89 15.82 -9.31
CA LEU A 148 -4.56 16.11 -10.57
C LEU A 148 -3.55 16.58 -11.61
N ASN A 149 -3.82 16.31 -12.88
CA ASN A 149 -3.07 16.90 -13.99
C ASN A 149 -3.60 18.32 -14.32
N ALA A 150 -3.05 18.96 -15.36
CA ALA A 150 -3.49 20.29 -15.78
C ALA A 150 -4.91 20.35 -16.37
N ALA A 151 -5.52 19.20 -16.66
CA ALA A 151 -6.89 19.04 -17.14
C ALA A 151 -7.86 18.58 -16.05
N ASN A 152 -7.45 18.62 -14.77
CA ASN A 152 -8.22 18.16 -13.62
C ASN A 152 -8.57 16.65 -13.63
N GLU A 153 -7.77 15.83 -14.29
CA GLU A 153 -7.90 14.38 -14.25
C GLU A 153 -7.02 13.79 -13.14
N VAL A 154 -7.53 12.74 -12.47
CA VAL A 154 -6.80 12.03 -11.41
C VAL A 154 -5.58 11.33 -11.99
N VAL A 155 -4.39 11.68 -11.49
CA VAL A 155 -3.14 11.03 -11.86
C VAL A 155 -3.04 9.69 -11.14
N LEU A 156 -2.85 8.63 -11.92
CA LEU A 156 -2.64 7.26 -11.43
C LEU A 156 -1.15 6.93 -11.45
N PHE A 157 -0.74 6.01 -10.59
CA PHE A 157 0.60 5.42 -10.59
C PHE A 157 0.48 3.90 -10.68
N GLY A 158 1.24 3.29 -11.59
CA GLY A 158 1.23 1.85 -11.81
C GLY A 158 1.82 1.47 -13.16
N ASP A 159 1.50 0.24 -13.58
CA ASP A 159 1.77 -0.28 -14.91
C ASP A 159 0.71 0.26 -15.89
N ASP A 160 1.15 1.07 -16.84
CA ASP A 160 0.26 1.76 -17.78
C ASP A 160 0.00 0.96 -19.06
N ASP A 161 0.88 0.02 -19.41
CA ASP A 161 0.81 -0.77 -20.65
C ASP A 161 0.51 -2.26 -20.45
N ASP A 162 0.34 -2.71 -19.21
CA ASP A 162 0.20 -4.14 -18.85
C ASP A 162 1.44 -4.97 -19.23
N ASP A 163 2.61 -4.33 -19.34
CA ASP A 163 3.87 -5.00 -19.59
C ASP A 163 4.66 -5.15 -18.27
N PRO A 164 4.85 -6.40 -17.77
CA PRO A 164 5.61 -6.65 -16.55
C PRO A 164 7.08 -6.19 -16.61
N SER A 165 7.60 -5.88 -17.80
CA SER A 165 8.95 -5.36 -18.00
C SER A 165 9.05 -3.83 -17.95
N THR A 166 7.93 -3.12 -18.06
CA THR A 166 7.87 -1.65 -17.98
C THR A 166 7.86 -1.21 -16.51
N PRO A 167 8.79 -0.33 -16.08
CA PRO A 167 8.76 0.21 -14.72
C PRO A 167 7.48 1.02 -14.46
N PRO A 168 6.95 1.00 -13.22
CA PRO A 168 5.76 1.77 -12.87
C PRO A 168 5.95 3.26 -13.10
N ARG A 169 4.94 3.92 -13.67
CA ARG A 169 4.98 5.36 -13.96
C ARG A 169 3.65 6.05 -13.73
N GLU A 170 3.70 7.38 -13.66
CA GLU A 170 2.49 8.21 -13.67
C GLU A 170 1.76 8.08 -15.02
N ASN A 171 0.45 7.90 -14.97
CA ASN A 171 -0.40 7.76 -16.14
C ASN A 171 -1.86 8.12 -15.79
N LEU A 172 -2.78 8.00 -16.77
CA LEU A 172 -4.21 8.33 -16.60
C LEU A 172 -5.14 7.14 -16.88
N VAL A 173 -4.58 5.97 -17.14
CA VAL A 173 -5.32 4.82 -17.67
C VAL A 173 -5.46 3.71 -16.62
N ARG A 174 -4.38 3.41 -15.90
CA ARG A 174 -4.25 2.24 -15.02
C ARG A 174 -3.43 2.53 -13.77
N GLY A 175 -3.78 1.85 -12.68
CA GLY A 175 -3.06 1.92 -11.41
C GLY A 175 -3.91 2.46 -10.27
N VAL A 176 -3.24 2.98 -9.25
CA VAL A 176 -3.87 3.57 -8.05
C VAL A 176 -3.62 5.08 -8.06
N PRO A 177 -4.56 5.92 -7.61
CA PRO A 177 -4.35 7.35 -7.53
C PRO A 177 -3.06 7.70 -6.78
N LYS A 178 -2.28 8.59 -7.37
CA LYS A 178 -1.21 9.28 -6.65
C LYS A 178 -1.84 10.30 -5.73
N ILE A 179 -1.39 10.37 -4.48
CA ILE A 179 -1.95 11.28 -3.48
C ILE A 179 -0.96 12.36 -3.10
N ILE A 180 -1.49 13.54 -2.76
CA ILE A 180 -0.74 14.62 -2.13
C ILE A 180 -1.20 14.70 -0.68
N VAL A 181 -0.26 14.62 0.25
CA VAL A 181 -0.51 14.74 1.68
C VAL A 181 0.23 15.97 2.19
N THR A 182 -0.50 16.91 2.80
CA THR A 182 0.03 18.11 3.43
C THR A 182 -0.29 18.05 4.92
N ALA A 183 0.72 18.05 5.78
CA ALA A 183 0.57 17.97 7.23
C ALA A 183 1.17 19.20 7.90
N ALA A 184 0.46 19.79 8.86
CA ALA A 184 1.02 20.76 9.78
C ALA A 184 1.35 20.09 11.11
N GLY A 185 2.49 20.43 11.69
CA GLY A 185 2.85 20.07 13.05
C GLY A 185 3.29 21.30 13.82
N SER A 186 2.93 21.36 15.10
CA SER A 186 3.26 22.47 16.00
C SER A 186 4.04 21.99 17.22
N SER A 187 4.97 22.82 17.69
CA SER A 187 5.59 22.68 19.01
C SER A 187 5.94 24.06 19.56
N GLY A 188 5.35 24.42 20.69
CA GLY A 188 5.50 25.76 21.26
C GLY A 188 4.93 26.82 20.32
N HIS A 189 5.80 27.70 19.80
CA HIS A 189 5.41 28.76 18.85
C HIS A 189 5.75 28.42 17.40
N ASP A 190 6.43 27.30 17.16
CA ASP A 190 6.83 26.90 15.82
C ASP A 190 5.76 26.03 15.17
N THR A 191 5.52 26.29 13.90
CA THR A 191 4.69 25.46 13.02
C THR A 191 5.51 25.07 11.80
N ARG A 192 5.47 23.79 11.44
CA ARG A 192 6.07 23.26 10.21
C ARG A 192 4.99 22.62 9.37
N ILE A 193 4.95 23.00 8.10
CA ILE A 193 4.09 22.39 7.10
C ILE A 193 4.96 21.54 6.20
N VAL A 194 4.55 20.29 6.00
CA VAL A 194 5.23 19.30 5.18
C VAL A 194 4.27 18.85 4.10
N THR A 195 4.72 18.84 2.85
CA THR A 195 3.95 18.26 1.74
C THR A 195 4.73 17.13 1.10
N VAL A 196 4.05 16.02 0.83
CA VAL A 196 4.63 14.88 0.09
C VAL A 196 3.68 14.42 -0.99
N GLU A 197 4.26 13.82 -2.02
CA GLU A 197 3.52 12.94 -2.92
C GLU A 197 3.74 11.50 -2.51
N ALA A 198 2.66 10.71 -2.39
CA ALA A 198 2.73 9.30 -2.08
C ALA A 198 2.05 8.45 -3.16
N VAL A 199 2.61 7.27 -3.39
CA VAL A 199 2.14 6.30 -4.39
C VAL A 199 2.00 4.93 -3.76
N LYS A 200 1.20 4.06 -4.38
CA LYS A 200 1.25 2.63 -4.12
C LYS A 200 2.12 1.98 -5.16
N TRP A 201 3.20 1.34 -4.74
CA TRP A 201 4.00 0.55 -5.66
C TRP A 201 3.19 -0.66 -6.12
N PRO A 202 3.11 -0.92 -7.43
CA PRO A 202 2.44 -2.12 -7.90
C PRO A 202 3.18 -3.37 -7.42
N LEU A 203 2.48 -4.50 -7.49
CA LEU A 203 3.08 -5.79 -7.19
C LEU A 203 4.29 -6.06 -8.09
N PRO A 204 5.28 -6.83 -7.60
CA PRO A 204 6.27 -7.44 -8.48
C PRO A 204 5.57 -8.14 -9.65
N PRO A 205 6.13 -8.03 -10.86
CA PRO A 205 5.53 -8.65 -12.03
C PRO A 205 5.43 -10.16 -11.84
N VAL A 206 4.25 -10.70 -12.11
CA VAL A 206 4.01 -12.14 -12.13
C VAL A 206 4.42 -12.69 -13.50
N PRO A 207 5.31 -13.68 -13.59
CA PRO A 207 5.88 -14.12 -14.87
C PRO A 207 5.02 -15.15 -15.64
N ALA A 208 4.01 -15.76 -15.03
CA ALA A 208 3.16 -16.78 -15.63
C ALA A 208 1.88 -17.04 -14.80
N ALA A 209 0.95 -17.86 -15.32
CA ALA A 209 -0.18 -18.35 -14.51
C ALA A 209 0.29 -19.20 -13.32
N VAL A 210 1.37 -19.97 -13.51
CA VAL A 210 2.10 -20.66 -12.45
C VAL A 210 3.58 -20.30 -12.53
N TYR A 211 4.12 -19.77 -11.43
CA TYR A 211 5.56 -19.66 -11.22
C TYR A 211 6.00 -20.75 -10.25
N SER A 212 7.03 -21.52 -10.61
CA SER A 212 7.55 -22.58 -9.74
C SER A 212 9.08 -22.62 -9.73
N GLU A 213 9.67 -22.51 -8.53
CA GLU A 213 11.12 -22.73 -8.33
C GLU A 213 11.43 -24.22 -8.14
N GLY A 214 10.46 -24.99 -7.61
CA GLY A 214 10.55 -26.43 -7.44
C GLY A 214 10.21 -27.26 -8.68
N THR A 215 10.19 -28.58 -8.50
CA THR A 215 9.78 -29.52 -9.56
C THR A 215 8.26 -29.69 -9.60
N MET A 216 7.70 -29.95 -10.79
CA MET A 216 6.27 -30.16 -10.97
C MET A 216 5.92 -31.56 -11.51
N ALA A 217 4.76 -32.08 -11.11
CA ALA A 217 4.13 -33.30 -11.60
C ALA A 217 2.76 -33.00 -12.22
N PHE A 218 2.37 -33.81 -13.20
CA PHE A 218 1.06 -33.71 -13.82
C PHE A 218 0.41 -35.08 -13.95
N ARG A 219 -0.73 -35.28 -13.29
CA ARG A 219 -1.52 -36.51 -13.39
C ARG A 219 -2.76 -36.31 -14.24
N GLY A 220 -2.99 -37.27 -15.13
CA GLY A 220 -4.10 -37.23 -16.06
C GLY A 220 -3.99 -36.09 -17.09
N ALA A 221 -5.07 -35.85 -17.83
CA ALA A 221 -5.10 -34.85 -18.90
C ALA A 221 -6.30 -33.89 -18.80
N GLY A 222 -7.01 -33.93 -17.66
CA GLY A 222 -8.19 -33.10 -17.37
C GLY A 222 -7.91 -31.75 -16.72
N PHE A 223 -6.65 -31.29 -16.66
CA PHE A 223 -6.30 -29.98 -16.12
C PHE A 223 -6.20 -28.90 -17.21
N GLN A 224 -6.13 -27.64 -16.80
CA GLN A 224 -5.79 -26.51 -17.66
C GLN A 224 -4.95 -25.50 -16.88
N ILE A 225 -3.83 -25.09 -17.47
CA ILE A 225 -3.02 -23.94 -17.03
C ILE A 225 -2.92 -23.00 -18.23
N ASP A 226 -3.34 -21.75 -18.07
CA ASP A 226 -3.45 -20.80 -19.17
C ASP A 226 -2.87 -19.44 -18.78
N GLY A 227 -1.75 -19.08 -19.42
CA GLY A 227 -1.06 -17.81 -19.24
C GLY A 227 -1.60 -16.67 -20.12
N ARG A 228 -2.60 -16.92 -20.96
CA ARG A 228 -3.33 -15.84 -21.65
C ARG A 228 -4.10 -15.01 -20.62
N ASP A 229 -4.25 -13.72 -20.85
CA ASP A 229 -4.96 -12.86 -19.91
C ASP A 229 -6.46 -13.16 -19.91
N HIS A 230 -7.02 -13.60 -18.78
CA HIS A 230 -8.43 -13.88 -18.62
C HIS A 230 -9.16 -12.76 -17.88
N GLY A 231 -10.40 -12.48 -18.30
CA GLY A 231 -11.29 -11.58 -17.59
C GLY A 231 -11.64 -12.09 -16.18
N ILE A 232 -11.96 -11.16 -15.27
CA ILE A 232 -12.30 -11.48 -13.86
C ILE A 232 -13.70 -12.08 -13.70
N GLU A 233 -14.58 -11.87 -14.68
CA GLU A 233 -15.97 -12.33 -14.66
C GLU A 233 -16.16 -13.59 -15.50
N SER A 234 -17.11 -14.44 -15.09
CA SER A 234 -17.55 -15.60 -15.89
C SER A 234 -18.06 -15.11 -17.25
N PRO A 235 -17.66 -15.74 -18.38
CA PRO A 235 -17.11 -17.10 -18.52
C PRO A 235 -15.58 -17.23 -18.40
N TRP A 236 -14.87 -16.19 -17.95
CA TRP A 236 -13.40 -16.16 -17.83
C TRP A 236 -12.72 -16.44 -19.18
N GLU A 237 -13.17 -15.77 -20.23
CA GLU A 237 -12.56 -15.88 -21.55
C GLU A 237 -11.26 -15.07 -21.63
N PRO A 238 -10.31 -15.51 -22.47
CA PRO A 238 -9.14 -14.69 -22.78
C PRO A 238 -9.58 -13.33 -23.33
N VAL A 239 -9.00 -12.25 -22.79
CA VAL A 239 -9.17 -10.90 -23.28
C VAL A 239 -8.48 -10.80 -24.64
N ALA A 240 -9.23 -10.35 -25.65
CA ALA A 240 -8.70 -10.19 -26.99
C ALA A 240 -7.54 -9.18 -26.99
N ASP A 241 -6.49 -9.48 -27.76
CA ASP A 241 -5.30 -8.64 -27.96
C ASP A 241 -4.47 -8.33 -26.69
N ALA A 242 -4.82 -8.90 -25.54
CA ALA A 242 -4.03 -8.76 -24.32
C ALA A 242 -2.71 -9.57 -24.42
N ALA A 243 -1.65 -9.01 -23.83
CA ALA A 243 -0.36 -9.69 -23.74
C ALA A 243 -0.53 -11.03 -23.01
N SER A 244 0.00 -12.09 -23.61
CA SER A 244 -0.04 -13.43 -23.00
C SER A 244 1.28 -13.74 -22.33
N LEU A 245 1.21 -14.28 -21.12
CA LEU A 245 2.34 -14.84 -20.41
C LEU A 245 2.47 -16.34 -20.70
N PRO A 246 3.60 -16.97 -20.39
CA PRO A 246 3.72 -18.42 -20.35
C PRO A 246 2.68 -19.03 -19.40
N GLY A 247 2.20 -20.23 -19.70
CA GLY A 247 1.35 -20.97 -18.77
C GLY A 247 2.11 -21.31 -17.48
N ILE A 248 3.36 -21.74 -17.61
CA ILE A 248 4.27 -22.00 -16.49
C ILE A 248 5.60 -21.30 -16.74
N ALA A 249 6.14 -20.63 -15.72
CA ALA A 249 7.49 -20.10 -15.71
C ALA A 249 8.30 -20.69 -14.55
N SER A 250 9.57 -20.99 -14.79
CA SER A 250 10.50 -21.45 -13.75
C SER A 250 11.88 -20.82 -13.91
N PRO A 251 12.50 -20.31 -12.84
CA PRO A 251 13.88 -19.82 -12.90
C PRO A 251 14.92 -20.95 -12.92
N ASN A 252 14.55 -22.17 -12.50
CA ASN A 252 15.50 -23.25 -12.22
C ASN A 252 15.57 -24.28 -13.37
N ASP A 253 14.50 -25.03 -13.63
CA ASP A 253 14.51 -26.09 -14.66
C ASP A 253 13.16 -26.20 -15.41
N PRO A 254 12.87 -25.26 -16.31
CA PRO A 254 11.66 -25.33 -17.14
C PRO A 254 11.64 -26.56 -18.06
N ASN A 255 12.79 -27.14 -18.40
CA ASN A 255 12.87 -28.33 -19.26
C ASN A 255 12.40 -29.59 -18.52
N ALA A 256 12.74 -29.75 -17.24
CA ALA A 256 12.22 -30.83 -16.40
C ALA A 256 10.70 -30.78 -16.27
N ILE A 257 10.12 -29.57 -16.12
CA ILE A 257 8.66 -29.38 -16.10
C ILE A 257 8.06 -29.75 -17.46
N SER A 258 8.63 -29.23 -18.56
CA SER A 258 8.16 -29.52 -19.91
C SER A 258 8.22 -31.02 -20.25
N ALA A 259 9.21 -31.76 -19.73
CA ALA A 259 9.35 -33.19 -19.94
C ALA A 259 8.20 -34.02 -19.31
N GLN A 260 7.49 -33.48 -18.32
CA GLN A 260 6.31 -34.13 -17.74
C GLN A 260 5.04 -33.93 -18.58
N LEU A 261 5.04 -32.95 -19.48
CA LEU A 261 3.89 -32.50 -20.26
C LEU A 261 3.92 -33.09 -21.68
N ILE A 262 3.78 -34.41 -21.77
CA ILE A 262 3.76 -35.14 -23.05
C ILE A 262 2.34 -35.53 -23.49
N GLY A 263 2.16 -35.65 -24.81
CA GLY A 263 0.89 -36.08 -25.41
C GLY A 263 -0.24 -35.08 -25.15
N PRO A 264 -1.46 -35.53 -24.76
CA PRO A 264 -2.58 -34.64 -24.48
C PRO A 264 -2.31 -33.58 -23.41
N ARG A 265 -1.39 -33.85 -22.46
CA ARG A 265 -1.01 -32.92 -21.39
C ARG A 265 -0.32 -31.66 -21.92
N ALA A 266 0.43 -31.77 -23.01
CA ALA A 266 1.13 -30.63 -23.60
C ALA A 266 0.14 -29.51 -23.99
N GLN A 267 -1.02 -29.90 -24.52
CA GLN A 267 -2.07 -28.98 -24.99
C GLN A 267 -2.88 -28.34 -23.86
N ARG A 268 -2.66 -28.78 -22.61
CA ARG A 268 -3.34 -28.25 -21.42
C ARG A 268 -2.60 -27.07 -20.79
N VAL A 269 -1.35 -26.83 -21.18
CA VAL A 269 -0.57 -25.68 -20.75
C VAL A 269 -0.44 -24.70 -21.91
N LYS A 270 -1.20 -23.61 -21.83
CA LYS A 270 -1.35 -22.58 -22.88
C LYS A 270 -0.81 -21.25 -22.38
N GLY A 271 -0.47 -20.36 -23.30
CA GLY A 271 0.16 -19.08 -23.01
C GLY A 271 1.02 -18.65 -24.18
N SER A 272 1.97 -17.75 -23.95
CA SER A 272 2.98 -17.40 -24.94
C SER A 272 4.03 -18.51 -25.11
N GLY A 273 4.78 -18.46 -26.21
CA GLY A 273 5.85 -19.42 -26.51
C GLY A 273 5.37 -20.73 -27.14
N ALA A 274 6.12 -21.80 -26.89
CA ALA A 274 5.89 -23.11 -27.49
C ALA A 274 4.75 -23.89 -26.81
N VAL A 275 4.42 -25.08 -27.33
CA VAL A 275 3.53 -26.04 -26.67
C VAL A 275 4.35 -27.23 -26.17
N PRO A 276 4.30 -27.59 -24.86
CA PRO A 276 3.58 -26.89 -23.80
C PRO A 276 4.14 -25.48 -23.53
N SER A 277 3.29 -24.56 -23.10
CA SER A 277 3.69 -23.18 -22.76
C SER A 277 4.42 -23.14 -21.42
N VAL A 278 5.69 -23.55 -21.45
CA VAL A 278 6.63 -23.52 -20.34
C VAL A 278 7.85 -22.70 -20.74
N ALA A 279 8.21 -21.71 -19.93
CA ALA A 279 9.33 -20.82 -20.21
C ALA A 279 10.29 -20.70 -19.03
N SER A 280 11.53 -20.32 -19.32
CA SER A 280 12.45 -19.85 -18.28
C SER A 280 12.01 -18.48 -17.78
N SER A 281 11.95 -18.30 -16.46
CA SER A 281 11.76 -16.99 -15.87
C SER A 281 13.09 -16.26 -15.80
N SER A 282 13.20 -15.08 -16.41
CA SER A 282 14.36 -14.19 -16.22
C SER A 282 14.37 -13.55 -14.83
N THR A 283 13.23 -13.57 -14.15
CA THR A 283 13.04 -13.02 -12.81
C THR A 283 13.02 -14.15 -11.80
N ASN A 284 13.94 -14.09 -10.84
CA ASN A 284 13.89 -14.94 -9.65
C ASN A 284 13.15 -14.17 -8.55
N LEU A 285 11.89 -14.54 -8.30
CA LEU A 285 11.05 -13.89 -7.30
C LEU A 285 11.51 -14.30 -5.91
N ASP A 286 11.78 -13.35 -5.02
CA ASP A 286 12.02 -13.65 -3.61
C ASP A 286 10.68 -13.88 -2.90
N LEU A 287 10.14 -15.10 -3.03
CA LEU A 287 8.84 -15.46 -2.46
C LEU A 287 8.84 -15.39 -0.93
N GLN A 288 9.98 -15.59 -0.29
CA GLN A 288 10.14 -15.43 1.15
C GLN A 288 10.03 -13.95 1.55
N ALA A 289 10.72 -13.04 0.87
CA ALA A 289 10.58 -11.61 1.12
C ALA A 289 9.16 -11.10 0.83
N MET A 290 8.50 -11.67 -0.19
CA MET A 290 7.08 -11.40 -0.44
C MET A 290 6.21 -11.85 0.74
N ASP A 291 6.36 -13.09 1.24
CA ASP A 291 5.63 -13.53 2.44
C ASP A 291 5.88 -12.62 3.65
N GLU A 292 7.14 -12.27 3.93
CA GLU A 292 7.51 -11.39 5.04
C GLU A 292 6.89 -9.98 4.92
N GLY A 293 6.78 -9.47 3.69
CA GLY A 293 6.12 -8.19 3.41
C GLY A 293 4.62 -8.25 3.66
N TRP A 294 3.95 -9.22 3.05
CA TRP A 294 2.49 -9.33 3.02
C TRP A 294 1.90 -9.85 4.35
N SER A 295 2.58 -10.77 5.02
CA SER A 295 2.12 -11.34 6.30
C SER A 295 2.01 -10.29 7.41
N ARG A 296 2.88 -9.26 7.42
CA ARG A 296 2.85 -8.17 8.41
C ARG A 296 1.58 -7.31 8.34
N ILE A 297 0.94 -7.29 7.18
CA ILE A 297 -0.27 -6.50 6.93
C ILE A 297 -1.50 -7.38 6.69
N ALA A 298 -1.40 -8.69 6.97
CA ALA A 298 -2.47 -9.66 6.76
C ALA A 298 -3.76 -9.26 7.48
N ASP A 299 -4.89 -9.38 6.79
CA ASP A 299 -6.22 -9.14 7.38
C ASP A 299 -6.68 -10.34 8.21
N VAL A 300 -6.23 -11.54 7.84
CA VAL A 300 -6.50 -12.79 8.53
C VAL A 300 -5.18 -13.54 8.69
N THR A 301 -4.87 -13.94 9.91
CA THR A 301 -3.76 -14.87 10.18
C THR A 301 -4.32 -16.13 10.83
N LEU A 302 -4.03 -17.27 10.22
CA LEU A 302 -4.38 -18.60 10.71
C LEU A 302 -3.10 -19.26 11.22
N ALA A 303 -3.04 -19.48 12.54
CA ALA A 303 -1.85 -19.99 13.21
C ALA A 303 -1.71 -21.50 13.01
N GLY A 304 -0.50 -21.93 12.62
CA GLY A 304 -0.18 -23.34 12.35
C GLY A 304 -0.98 -23.96 11.20
N ASP A 305 -0.96 -25.28 11.14
CA ASP A 305 -1.59 -26.04 10.06
C ASP A 305 -3.11 -25.90 10.05
N GLN A 306 -3.68 -25.74 8.85
CA GLN A 306 -5.09 -25.54 8.61
C GLN A 306 -5.66 -26.64 7.72
N ARG A 307 -6.84 -27.14 8.09
CA ARG A 307 -7.63 -28.06 7.28
C ARG A 307 -9.07 -27.60 7.20
N ASP A 308 -9.55 -27.35 5.98
CA ASP A 308 -10.89 -26.86 5.67
C ASP A 308 -11.34 -25.71 6.59
N PRO A 309 -10.53 -24.64 6.71
CA PRO A 309 -10.88 -23.49 7.53
C PRO A 309 -12.18 -22.81 7.04
N PRO A 310 -12.97 -22.23 7.95
CA PRO A 310 -14.27 -21.65 7.60
C PRO A 310 -14.12 -20.48 6.60
N PRO A 311 -15.00 -20.39 5.59
CA PRO A 311 -14.84 -19.47 4.45
C PRO A 311 -15.11 -17.99 4.77
N GLY A 312 -15.67 -17.67 5.94
CA GLY A 312 -16.23 -16.35 6.27
C GLY A 312 -15.25 -15.17 6.39
N SER A 313 -13.96 -15.37 6.12
CA SER A 313 -12.93 -14.34 6.30
C SER A 313 -11.95 -14.20 5.12
N TRP A 314 -12.17 -14.91 4.01
CA TRP A 314 -11.16 -15.09 2.95
C TRP A 314 -11.25 -14.08 1.79
N GLY A 315 -12.09 -13.06 1.94
CA GLY A 315 -12.28 -11.99 0.97
C GLY A 315 -13.21 -12.32 -0.19
N SER A 316 -13.52 -11.30 -0.98
CA SER A 316 -14.31 -11.37 -2.22
C SER A 316 -13.71 -10.44 -3.27
N ILE A 317 -14.12 -10.56 -4.53
CA ILE A 317 -13.62 -9.68 -5.61
C ILE A 317 -13.90 -8.19 -5.33
N GLU A 318 -14.92 -7.89 -4.53
CA GLU A 318 -15.29 -6.54 -4.08
C GLU A 318 -14.55 -6.12 -2.80
N ASN A 319 -14.10 -7.09 -1.99
CA ASN A 319 -13.43 -6.87 -0.72
C ASN A 319 -12.25 -7.85 -0.58
N LEU A 320 -11.15 -7.51 -1.26
CA LEU A 320 -9.95 -8.33 -1.30
C LEU A 320 -9.30 -8.40 0.08
N LYS A 321 -8.75 -9.56 0.43
CA LYS A 321 -8.05 -9.75 1.71
C LYS A 321 -6.70 -10.41 1.55
N ILE A 322 -5.83 -10.11 2.49
CA ILE A 322 -4.57 -10.83 2.69
C ILE A 322 -4.81 -11.89 3.76
N VAL A 323 -4.74 -13.16 3.36
CA VAL A 323 -4.90 -14.32 4.24
C VAL A 323 -3.53 -14.96 4.42
N ASN A 324 -3.04 -15.02 5.64
CA ASN A 324 -1.77 -15.65 5.99
C ASN A 324 -2.03 -16.96 6.76
N VAL A 325 -1.50 -18.06 6.24
CA VAL A 325 -1.47 -19.37 6.92
C VAL A 325 -0.04 -19.68 7.33
N GLU A 326 0.18 -19.77 8.65
CA GLU A 326 1.54 -19.91 9.19
C GLU A 326 2.13 -21.32 9.07
N GLY A 327 1.34 -22.30 8.64
CA GLY A 327 1.75 -23.70 8.41
C GLY A 327 1.22 -24.26 7.09
N ASP A 328 0.91 -25.56 7.08
CA ASP A 328 0.32 -26.23 5.93
C ASP A 328 -1.16 -25.84 5.76
N LEU A 329 -1.65 -25.78 4.52
CA LEU A 329 -3.06 -25.53 4.21
C LEU A 329 -3.63 -26.67 3.37
N SER A 330 -4.63 -27.37 3.89
CA SER A 330 -5.43 -28.34 3.13
C SER A 330 -6.88 -27.86 2.99
N VAL A 331 -7.36 -27.79 1.76
CA VAL A 331 -8.73 -27.40 1.40
C VAL A 331 -9.30 -28.49 0.50
N SER A 332 -10.38 -29.13 0.93
CA SER A 332 -11.06 -30.22 0.22
C SER A 332 -12.53 -29.94 -0.06
N ASP A 333 -13.11 -28.88 0.52
CA ASP A 333 -14.50 -28.46 0.33
C ASP A 333 -14.63 -27.23 -0.62
N SER A 334 -15.71 -26.47 -0.48
CA SER A 334 -16.18 -25.38 -1.34
C SER A 334 -15.73 -23.99 -0.84
N LEU A 335 -14.43 -23.86 -0.51
CA LEU A 335 -13.87 -22.58 -0.09
C LEU A 335 -13.83 -21.59 -1.25
N SER A 336 -14.29 -20.36 -1.02
CA SER A 336 -14.15 -19.28 -2.00
C SER A 336 -13.51 -18.08 -1.33
N GLY A 337 -12.52 -17.47 -1.98
CA GLY A 337 -11.85 -16.27 -1.48
C GLY A 337 -11.19 -15.45 -2.59
N ALA A 338 -10.75 -14.24 -2.24
CA ALA A 338 -10.09 -13.35 -3.17
C ALA A 338 -9.09 -12.41 -2.48
N GLY A 339 -7.97 -12.17 -3.15
CA GLY A 339 -6.88 -11.33 -2.65
C GLY A 339 -5.52 -12.03 -2.72
N VAL A 340 -4.74 -11.94 -1.65
CA VAL A 340 -3.44 -12.61 -1.51
C VAL A 340 -3.53 -13.71 -0.47
N LEU A 341 -3.27 -14.95 -0.86
CA LEU A 341 -3.19 -16.09 0.05
C LEU A 341 -1.72 -16.47 0.24
N LEU A 342 -1.23 -16.39 1.47
CA LEU A 342 0.11 -16.80 1.86
C LEU A 342 0.02 -18.14 2.59
N VAL A 343 0.84 -19.10 2.18
CA VAL A 343 0.96 -20.42 2.82
C VAL A 343 2.44 -20.69 3.06
N ARG A 344 2.85 -20.63 4.34
CA ARG A 344 4.25 -20.84 4.74
C ARG A 344 4.69 -22.30 4.68
N GLY A 345 3.74 -23.23 4.72
CA GLY A 345 3.95 -24.65 4.52
C GLY A 345 3.53 -25.12 3.14
N ASN A 346 3.08 -26.36 3.08
CA ASN A 346 2.56 -27.00 1.88
C ASN A 346 1.10 -26.59 1.63
N LEU A 347 0.75 -26.46 0.35
CA LEU A 347 -0.60 -26.18 -0.10
C LEU A 347 -1.22 -27.45 -0.71
N ASP A 348 -2.32 -27.92 -0.16
CA ASP A 348 -3.15 -28.97 -0.74
C ASP A 348 -4.53 -28.38 -1.07
N TRP A 349 -4.76 -28.06 -2.34
CA TRP A 349 -5.93 -27.32 -2.80
C TRP A 349 -6.81 -28.21 -3.68
N GLY A 350 -8.00 -28.51 -3.18
CA GLY A 350 -8.89 -29.56 -3.67
C GLY A 350 -10.36 -29.14 -3.81
N GLY A 351 -11.19 -30.13 -4.13
CA GLY A 351 -12.65 -30.01 -4.09
C GLY A 351 -13.24 -29.04 -5.12
N GLN A 352 -14.09 -28.13 -4.64
CA GLN A 352 -14.69 -27.05 -5.44
C GLN A 352 -14.10 -25.68 -5.09
N ALA A 353 -12.97 -25.66 -4.38
CA ALA A 353 -12.38 -24.43 -3.88
C ALA A 353 -11.91 -23.50 -5.00
N ARG A 354 -12.12 -22.20 -4.80
CA ARG A 354 -11.83 -21.14 -5.77
C ARG A 354 -11.08 -19.99 -5.12
N TRP A 355 -10.03 -19.54 -5.77
CA TRP A 355 -9.30 -18.34 -5.39
C TRP A 355 -9.25 -17.35 -6.54
N SER A 356 -9.63 -16.09 -6.28
CA SER A 356 -9.47 -14.98 -7.23
C SER A 356 -8.38 -14.03 -6.74
N GLY A 357 -7.17 -14.18 -7.27
CA GLY A 357 -6.01 -13.42 -6.84
C GLY A 357 -4.72 -14.20 -6.94
N MET A 358 -3.78 -13.86 -6.06
CA MET A 358 -2.46 -14.48 -6.01
C MET A 358 -2.38 -15.44 -4.83
N ILE A 359 -1.80 -16.61 -5.06
CA ILE A 359 -1.40 -17.54 -4.00
C ILE A 359 0.12 -17.61 -3.99
N ILE A 360 0.72 -17.43 -2.82
CA ILE A 360 2.15 -17.60 -2.55
C ILE A 360 2.30 -18.79 -1.61
N CYS A 361 2.95 -19.85 -2.06
CA CYS A 361 3.24 -21.05 -1.29
C CYS A 361 4.75 -21.23 -1.15
N LEU A 362 5.25 -21.22 0.09
CA LEU A 362 6.68 -21.41 0.37
C LEU A 362 7.08 -22.90 0.37
N GLY A 363 6.14 -23.80 0.66
CA GLY A 363 6.32 -25.25 0.51
C GLY A 363 5.95 -25.75 -0.90
N ASP A 364 5.59 -27.03 -0.99
CA ASP A 364 5.08 -27.64 -2.22
C ASP A 364 3.57 -27.46 -2.36
N ALA A 365 3.08 -27.36 -3.60
CA ALA A 365 1.65 -27.23 -3.88
C ALA A 365 1.08 -28.43 -4.64
N THR A 366 0.06 -29.07 -4.08
CA THR A 366 -0.78 -30.08 -4.73
C THR A 366 -2.12 -29.46 -5.07
N ILE A 367 -2.38 -29.24 -6.36
CA ILE A 367 -3.65 -28.71 -6.85
C ILE A 367 -4.42 -29.85 -7.52
N HIS A 368 -5.60 -30.12 -6.99
CA HIS A 368 -6.49 -31.15 -7.49
C HIS A 368 -7.92 -30.64 -7.53
N GLY A 369 -8.76 -31.23 -8.37
CA GLY A 369 -10.10 -30.70 -8.60
C GLY A 369 -11.12 -31.76 -8.97
N GLY A 370 -12.38 -31.33 -9.02
CA GLY A 370 -13.50 -32.15 -9.48
C GLY A 370 -14.64 -31.34 -10.11
N GLY A 371 -14.41 -30.07 -10.46
CA GLY A 371 -15.45 -29.12 -10.88
C GLY A 371 -15.16 -28.37 -12.19
N ALA A 372 -16.16 -27.63 -12.70
CA ALA A 372 -16.08 -26.92 -13.99
C ALA A 372 -15.50 -25.49 -13.92
N ALA A 373 -15.47 -24.86 -12.75
CA ALA A 373 -15.02 -23.48 -12.54
C ALA A 373 -13.49 -23.38 -12.35
N PRO A 374 -12.85 -22.22 -12.60
CA PRO A 374 -11.45 -22.01 -12.28
C PRO A 374 -11.19 -22.27 -10.80
N THR A 375 -10.19 -23.11 -10.55
CA THR A 375 -9.64 -23.38 -9.22
C THR A 375 -8.89 -22.15 -8.72
N ILE A 376 -8.15 -21.49 -9.61
CA ILE A 376 -7.37 -20.28 -9.34
C ILE A 376 -7.50 -19.34 -10.55
N LEU A 377 -7.91 -18.08 -10.30
CA LEU A 377 -7.97 -16.99 -11.28
C LEU A 377 -7.04 -15.87 -10.80
N GLY A 378 -5.91 -15.68 -11.47
CA GLY A 378 -4.82 -14.79 -11.06
C GLY A 378 -3.47 -15.46 -11.20
N SER A 379 -2.81 -15.84 -10.11
CA SER A 379 -1.51 -16.52 -10.19
C SER A 379 -1.24 -17.44 -9.01
N LEU A 380 -0.53 -18.55 -9.28
CA LEU A 380 0.03 -19.44 -8.28
C LEU A 380 1.56 -19.36 -8.30
N LEU A 381 2.15 -18.84 -7.22
CA LEU A 381 3.59 -18.74 -7.02
C LEU A 381 4.03 -19.80 -6.01
N ILE A 382 4.94 -20.68 -6.41
CA ILE A 382 5.39 -21.82 -5.61
C ILE A 382 6.91 -21.77 -5.49
N GLN A 383 7.41 -21.65 -4.26
CA GLN A 383 8.83 -21.83 -4.00
C GLN A 383 9.17 -23.32 -4.11
N GLY A 384 8.39 -24.18 -3.45
CA GLY A 384 8.63 -25.63 -3.46
C GLY A 384 9.80 -26.01 -2.57
N THR A 385 9.88 -27.30 -2.24
CA THR A 385 11.01 -27.82 -1.48
C THR A 385 11.99 -28.55 -2.39
N LEU A 386 13.26 -28.63 -1.96
CA LEU A 386 14.29 -29.34 -2.74
C LEU A 386 14.01 -30.84 -2.90
N THR A 387 13.28 -31.44 -1.95
CA THR A 387 13.02 -32.88 -1.89
C THR A 387 11.59 -33.27 -2.24
N GLY A 388 10.66 -32.31 -2.17
CA GLY A 388 9.27 -32.53 -2.51
C GLY A 388 8.99 -32.20 -3.96
N ARG A 389 7.71 -32.27 -4.30
CA ARG A 389 7.23 -32.13 -5.67
C ARG A 389 5.84 -31.55 -5.67
N SER A 390 5.67 -30.42 -6.35
CA SER A 390 4.37 -29.84 -6.59
C SER A 390 3.63 -30.65 -7.66
N GLU A 391 2.31 -30.76 -7.56
CA GLU A 391 1.51 -31.66 -8.38
C GLU A 391 0.21 -30.99 -8.84
N VAL A 392 -0.11 -31.09 -10.14
CA VAL A 392 -1.39 -30.68 -10.70
C VAL A 392 -2.10 -31.90 -11.26
N THR A 393 -3.37 -32.09 -10.89
CA THR A 393 -4.17 -33.25 -11.29
C THR A 393 -5.42 -32.86 -12.09
N GLU A 394 -6.24 -33.84 -12.47
CA GLU A 394 -7.42 -33.60 -13.31
C GLU A 394 -8.47 -32.69 -12.64
N GLY A 395 -9.27 -32.00 -13.45
CA GLY A 395 -10.34 -31.13 -12.96
C GLY A 395 -9.87 -29.77 -12.42
N THR A 396 -8.58 -29.47 -12.53
CA THR A 396 -8.00 -28.19 -12.11
C THR A 396 -7.94 -27.19 -13.26
N ARG A 397 -8.23 -25.92 -12.97
CA ARG A 397 -8.10 -24.79 -13.90
C ARG A 397 -7.37 -23.63 -13.21
N ILE A 398 -6.17 -23.31 -13.68
CA ILE A 398 -5.36 -22.17 -13.23
C ILE A 398 -5.25 -21.19 -14.39
N LEU A 399 -5.84 -20.00 -14.24
CA LEU A 399 -5.95 -19.02 -15.32
C LEU A 399 -5.27 -17.72 -14.89
N TYR A 400 -4.38 -17.20 -15.73
CA TYR A 400 -3.77 -15.89 -15.52
C TYR A 400 -4.81 -14.77 -15.69
N SER A 401 -4.75 -13.74 -14.85
CA SER A 401 -5.61 -12.54 -14.99
C SER A 401 -4.87 -11.29 -14.54
N SER A 402 -4.45 -10.47 -15.50
CA SER A 402 -3.79 -9.18 -15.26
C SER A 402 -4.71 -8.24 -14.48
N ALA A 403 -6.01 -8.22 -14.83
CA ALA A 403 -7.02 -7.43 -14.16
C ALA A 403 -7.18 -7.80 -12.69
N MET A 404 -7.08 -9.08 -12.34
CA MET A 404 -7.11 -9.51 -10.94
C MET A 404 -5.82 -9.11 -10.21
N ILE A 405 -4.63 -9.37 -10.79
CA ILE A 405 -3.34 -8.99 -10.19
C ILE A 405 -3.25 -7.47 -9.96
N ARG A 406 -3.73 -6.64 -10.90
CA ARG A 406 -3.78 -5.18 -10.72
C ARG A 406 -4.63 -4.75 -9.53
N ARG A 407 -5.78 -5.41 -9.28
CA ARG A 407 -6.62 -5.09 -8.11
C ARG A 407 -5.91 -5.38 -6.78
N LEU A 408 -4.97 -6.31 -6.75
CA LEU A 408 -4.19 -6.61 -5.54
C LEU A 408 -3.25 -5.45 -5.14
N ALA A 409 -2.85 -4.57 -6.07
CA ALA A 409 -2.08 -3.38 -5.73
C ALA A 409 -2.83 -2.47 -4.74
N ALA A 410 -4.17 -2.53 -4.71
CA ALA A 410 -4.98 -1.81 -3.73
C ALA A 410 -4.72 -2.25 -2.27
N LEU A 411 -4.16 -3.43 -2.06
CA LEU A 411 -3.81 -3.95 -0.73
C LEU A 411 -2.44 -3.47 -0.23
N THR A 412 -1.62 -2.85 -1.10
CA THR A 412 -0.33 -2.29 -0.69
C THR A 412 -0.49 -0.95 0.04
N GLY A 413 0.51 -0.61 0.86
CA GLY A 413 0.57 0.67 1.54
C GLY A 413 0.95 1.82 0.61
N TYR A 414 0.54 3.04 0.95
CA TYR A 414 1.12 4.22 0.33
C TYR A 414 2.51 4.49 0.88
N GLU A 415 3.46 4.73 -0.02
CA GLU A 415 4.82 5.13 0.29
C GLU A 415 5.12 6.52 -0.25
N VAL A 416 5.97 7.27 0.46
CA VAL A 416 6.40 8.60 0.04
C VAL A 416 7.27 8.47 -1.20
N SER A 417 6.83 9.08 -2.31
CA SER A 417 7.57 9.12 -3.58
C SER A 417 8.48 10.35 -3.69
N SER A 418 8.03 11.50 -3.17
CA SER A 418 8.81 12.74 -3.18
C SER A 418 8.35 13.71 -2.09
N TRP A 419 9.29 14.51 -1.60
CA TRP A 419 9.02 15.66 -0.75
C TRP A 419 8.83 16.90 -1.63
N ILE A 420 7.83 17.70 -1.30
CA ILE A 420 7.58 18.98 -1.96
C ILE A 420 8.04 20.05 -0.98
N ASP A 421 9.14 20.72 -1.33
CA ASP A 421 9.56 21.92 -0.62
C ASP A 421 8.52 23.02 -0.86
N GLN A 422 8.00 23.60 0.22
CA GLN A 422 7.10 24.75 0.17
C GLN A 422 7.86 26.07 0.18
#